data_AF-A0A969BJJ3-F1
#
_entry.id   AF-A0A969BJJ3-F1
#
_cell.length_a   1.000
_cell.length_b   1.000
_cell.length_c   1.000
_cell.angle_alpha   90.00
_cell.angle_beta   90.00
_cell.angle_gamma   90.00
#
_symmetry.space_group_name_H-M   'P 1'
#
loop_
_entity.id
_entity.type
_entity.pdbx_description
1 polymer ?
#
loop_
_entity_poly.entity_id
_entity_poly.type
_entity_poly.pdbx_seq_one_letter_code
_entity_poly.pdbx_strand_id
1 'polypeptide(L)'
;MWRPSLGDFSSIVCFKAAITGMEDALGEKATAIALTAAGRSRGKQLAQELGLSSSSISSSSISLDDVALKVGDAIGKNGTRLCIIEKIVELEGIIKVYTSETLCSAGEP
;
A
#
# COMPACT_ATOMS: atom_id res chain seq x y z
N MET A 1 -20.33 1.73 -9.08
CA MET A 1 -19.43 1.37 -7.97
C MET A 1 -18.02 1.72 -8.39
N TRP A 2 -17.28 2.50 -7.60
CA TRP A 2 -15.94 3.02 -8.00
C TRP A 2 -14.85 1.94 -8.00
N ARG A 3 -15.14 0.75 -7.47
CA ARG A 3 -14.21 -0.38 -7.32
C ARG A 3 -14.90 -1.70 -7.72
N PRO A 4 -15.25 -1.89 -8.99
CA PRO A 4 -16.03 -3.05 -9.43
C PRO A 4 -15.33 -4.40 -9.20
N SER A 5 -14.00 -4.43 -9.15
CA SER A 5 -13.23 -5.67 -8.97
C SER A 5 -12.82 -5.89 -7.52
N LEU A 6 -12.44 -4.83 -6.81
CA LEU A 6 -11.98 -4.91 -5.42
C LEU A 6 -13.11 -4.86 -4.40
N GLY A 7 -14.26 -4.28 -4.78
CA GLY A 7 -15.38 -4.03 -3.88
C GLY A 7 -15.04 -3.00 -2.79
N ASP A 8 -15.81 -3.00 -1.72
CA ASP A 8 -15.56 -2.14 -0.57
C ASP A 8 -14.35 -2.68 0.23
N PHE A 9 -13.40 -1.80 0.57
CA PHE A 9 -12.18 -2.18 1.31
C PHE A 9 -12.38 -2.05 2.83
N SER A 10 -12.64 -0.81 3.26
CA SER A 10 -12.88 -0.40 4.63
C SER A 10 -13.59 0.94 4.57
N SER A 11 -14.45 1.23 5.55
CA SER A 11 -15.06 2.55 5.66
C SER A 11 -13.95 3.57 5.94
N ILE A 12 -13.65 4.40 4.93
CA ILE A 12 -12.63 5.44 5.04
C ILE A 12 -13.00 6.47 6.12
N VAL A 13 -14.30 6.71 6.34
CA VAL A 13 -14.84 7.46 7.48
C VAL A 13 -14.40 6.84 8.81
N CYS A 14 -14.58 5.53 8.97
CA CYS A 14 -14.23 4.86 10.22
C CYS A 14 -12.71 4.87 10.46
N PHE A 15 -11.92 4.69 9.40
CA PHE A 15 -10.46 4.75 9.51
C PHE A 15 -9.98 6.15 9.88
N LYS A 16 -10.53 7.19 9.25
CA LYS A 16 -10.25 8.60 9.59
C LYS A 16 -10.66 8.91 11.03
N ALA A 17 -11.86 8.50 11.45
CA ALA A 17 -12.32 8.69 12.82
C ALA A 17 -11.39 8.04 13.86
N ALA A 18 -10.85 6.85 13.56
CA ALA A 18 -9.86 6.20 14.42
C ALA A 18 -8.55 7.02 14.48
N ILE A 19 -8.08 7.55 13.35
CA ILE A 19 -6.88 8.42 13.32
C ILE A 19 -7.13 9.70 14.13
N THR A 20 -8.24 10.39 13.92
CA THR A 20 -8.58 11.61 14.66
C THR A 20 -8.69 11.34 16.16
N GLY A 21 -9.32 10.23 16.57
CA GLY A 21 -9.34 9.84 17.99
C GLY A 21 -7.95 9.56 18.57
N MET A 22 -7.01 9.03 17.77
CA MET A 22 -5.62 8.89 18.19
C MET A 22 -4.91 10.24 18.31
N GLU A 23 -5.14 11.16 17.37
CA GLU A 23 -4.63 12.54 17.40
C GLU A 23 -5.13 13.27 18.65
N ASP A 24 -6.41 13.13 19.01
CA ASP A 24 -6.99 13.70 20.23
C ASP A 24 -6.35 13.12 21.50
N ALA A 25 -6.08 11.81 21.52
CA ALA A 25 -5.55 11.12 22.70
C ALA A 25 -4.02 11.29 22.89
N LEU A 26 -3.25 11.33 21.80
CA LEU A 26 -1.79 11.25 21.81
C LEU A 26 -1.10 12.51 21.28
N GLY A 27 -1.84 13.37 20.59
CA GLY A 27 -1.34 14.51 19.82
C GLY A 27 -0.93 14.14 18.39
N GLU A 28 -1.17 15.05 17.45
CA GLU A 28 -0.91 14.88 16.00
C GLU A 28 0.48 14.33 15.69
N LYS A 29 1.53 14.89 16.32
CA LYS A 29 2.93 14.48 16.08
C LYS A 29 3.19 13.05 16.51
N ALA A 30 2.67 12.63 17.66
CA ALA A 30 2.87 11.28 18.17
C ALA A 30 2.12 10.27 17.30
N THR A 31 0.89 10.59 16.89
CA THR A 31 0.10 9.78 15.96
C THR A 31 0.80 9.63 14.61
N ALA A 32 1.30 10.72 14.04
CA ALA A 32 2.05 10.69 12.78
C ALA A 32 3.29 9.79 12.84
N ILE A 33 4.07 9.88 13.93
CA ILE A 33 5.23 9.02 14.16
C ILE A 33 4.82 7.55 14.28
N ALA A 34 3.78 7.26 15.08
CA ALA A 34 3.30 5.90 15.30
C ALA A 34 2.80 5.25 14.01
N LEU A 35 1.95 5.95 13.23
CA LEU A 35 1.43 5.45 11.96
C LEU A 35 2.54 5.28 10.91
N THR A 36 3.49 6.22 10.85
CA THR A 36 4.66 6.10 9.97
C THR A 36 5.52 4.88 10.33
N ALA A 37 5.79 4.67 11.62
CA ALA A 37 6.57 3.54 12.09
C ALA A 37 5.85 2.21 11.82
N ALA A 38 4.55 2.14 12.08
CA ALA A 38 3.72 0.98 11.80
C ALA A 38 3.71 0.65 10.29
N GLY A 39 3.48 1.65 9.44
CA GLY A 39 3.50 1.49 7.98
C GLY A 39 4.85 1.00 7.45
N ARG A 40 5.96 1.59 7.92
CA ARG A 40 7.32 1.15 7.57
C ARG A 40 7.60 -0.28 8.02
N SER A 41 7.21 -0.63 9.25
CA SER A 41 7.38 -1.97 9.79
C SER A 41 6.63 -3.00 8.94
N ARG A 42 5.34 -2.75 8.67
CA ARG A 42 4.51 -3.63 7.84
C ARG A 42 5.04 -3.75 6.42
N GLY A 43 5.45 -2.64 5.80
CA GLY A 43 6.04 -2.64 4.45
C GLY A 43 7.33 -3.46 4.38
N LYS A 44 8.20 -3.36 5.39
CA LYS A 44 9.43 -4.16 5.47
C LYS A 44 9.14 -5.65 5.62
N GLN A 45 8.19 -6.02 6.47
CA GLN A 45 7.75 -7.41 6.65
C GLN A 45 7.18 -7.97 5.34
N LEU A 46 6.30 -7.22 4.67
CA LEU A 46 5.73 -7.63 3.39
C LEU A 46 6.82 -7.83 2.33
N ALA A 47 7.79 -6.92 2.24
CA ALA A 47 8.91 -7.07 1.30
C ALA A 47 9.73 -8.35 1.59
N GLN A 48 9.89 -8.75 2.86
CA GLN A 48 10.54 -10.01 3.22
C GLN A 48 9.70 -11.22 2.83
N GLU A 49 8.40 -11.21 3.13
CA GLU A 49 7.45 -12.28 2.76
C GLU A 49 7.39 -12.51 1.25
N LEU A 50 7.48 -11.45 0.45
CA LEU A 50 7.50 -11.52 -1.02
C LEU A 50 8.88 -11.87 -1.61
N GLY A 51 9.92 -11.98 -0.77
CA GLY A 51 11.30 -12.19 -1.20
C GLY A 51 11.89 -11.01 -1.99
N LEU A 52 11.35 -9.81 -1.76
CA LEU A 52 11.78 -8.55 -2.39
C LEU A 52 12.75 -7.75 -1.50
N SER A 53 13.15 -8.29 -0.35
CA SER A 53 14.08 -7.65 0.55
C SER A 53 15.51 -7.69 0.00
N SER A 54 16.32 -6.68 0.31
CA SER A 54 17.70 -6.52 -0.19
C SER A 54 18.60 -7.73 0.06
N SER A 55 18.32 -8.51 1.11
CA SER A 55 19.05 -9.74 1.46
C SER A 55 18.65 -10.95 0.61
N SER A 56 17.48 -10.90 -0.02
CA SER A 56 16.90 -11.97 -0.85
C SER A 56 17.30 -11.86 -2.32
N ILE A 57 17.74 -10.67 -2.77
CA ILE A 57 18.18 -10.39 -4.14
C ILE A 57 19.66 -10.78 -4.27
N SER A 58 19.95 -12.06 -4.03
CA SER A 58 21.27 -12.64 -4.29
C SER A 58 21.23 -13.25 -5.70
N SER A 59 21.80 -12.56 -6.68
CA SER A 59 22.16 -13.10 -8.00
C SER A 59 21.10 -13.18 -9.11
N SER A 60 19.92 -12.58 -8.96
CA SER A 60 18.99 -12.42 -10.10
C SER A 60 18.24 -11.10 -9.96
N SER A 61 18.39 -10.20 -10.93
CA SER A 61 17.59 -8.97 -10.99
C SER A 61 16.12 -9.34 -11.13
N ILE A 62 15.35 -9.21 -10.06
CA ILE A 62 13.89 -9.40 -10.12
C ILE A 62 13.34 -8.39 -11.13
N SER A 63 12.56 -8.86 -12.10
CA SER A 63 11.97 -7.99 -13.10
C SER A 63 10.88 -7.11 -12.48
N LEU A 64 10.63 -5.92 -13.04
CA LEU A 64 9.53 -5.07 -12.58
C LEU A 64 8.16 -5.74 -12.76
N ASP A 65 8.03 -6.66 -13.73
CA ASP A 65 6.83 -7.47 -13.93
C ASP A 65 6.62 -8.45 -12.77
N ASP A 66 7.68 -9.12 -12.31
CA ASP A 66 7.60 -10.00 -11.13
C ASP A 66 7.25 -9.20 -9.86
N VAL A 67 7.79 -7.98 -9.73
CA VAL A 67 7.41 -7.08 -8.63
C VAL A 67 5.93 -6.71 -8.74
N ALA A 68 5.45 -6.34 -9.93
CA ALA A 68 4.06 -5.98 -10.16
C ALA A 68 3.11 -7.14 -9.81
N LEU A 69 3.45 -8.36 -10.20
CA LEU A 69 2.67 -9.57 -9.88
C LEU A 69 2.64 -9.84 -8.38
N LYS A 70 3.82 -9.89 -7.72
CA LYS A 70 3.93 -10.21 -6.29
C LYS A 70 3.26 -9.17 -5.41
N VAL A 71 3.55 -7.89 -5.66
CA VAL A 71 2.96 -6.80 -4.88
C VAL A 71 1.48 -6.67 -5.22
N GLY A 72 1.10 -6.78 -6.50
CA GLY A 72 -0.28 -6.72 -6.96
C GLY A 72 -1.16 -7.82 -6.37
N ASP A 73 -0.63 -9.03 -6.17
CA ASP A 73 -1.35 -10.09 -5.46
C ASP A 73 -1.58 -9.72 -3.99
N ALA A 74 -0.53 -9.24 -3.29
CA ALA A 74 -0.58 -8.90 -1.88
C ALA A 74 -1.46 -7.69 -1.54
N ILE A 75 -1.56 -6.71 -2.44
CA ILE A 75 -2.35 -5.47 -2.21
C ILE A 75 -3.62 -5.39 -3.04
N GLY A 76 -3.80 -6.28 -4.02
CA GLY A 76 -4.95 -6.33 -4.90
C GLY A 76 -6.03 -7.28 -4.41
N LYS A 77 -6.74 -7.90 -5.35
CA LYS A 77 -7.97 -8.67 -5.10
C LYS A 77 -7.80 -9.83 -4.10
N ASN A 78 -6.64 -10.50 -4.15
CA ASN A 78 -6.35 -11.67 -3.32
C ASN A 78 -5.76 -11.31 -1.95
N GLY A 79 -5.24 -10.10 -1.82
CA GLY A 79 -4.62 -9.62 -0.61
C GLY A 79 -5.47 -8.56 0.08
N THR A 80 -4.85 -7.44 0.43
CA THR A 80 -5.53 -6.41 1.24
C THR A 80 -6.65 -5.71 0.49
N ARG A 81 -6.67 -5.72 -0.85
CA ARG A 81 -7.60 -4.95 -1.69
C ARG A 81 -7.44 -3.44 -1.53
N LEU A 82 -6.21 -2.96 -1.41
CA LEU A 82 -5.87 -1.54 -1.38
C LEU A 82 -6.05 -0.88 -2.77
N CYS A 83 -5.45 -1.48 -3.80
CA CYS A 83 -5.55 -1.02 -5.19
C CYS A 83 -5.13 -2.15 -6.15
N ILE A 84 -5.42 -1.97 -7.43
CA ILE A 84 -4.91 -2.84 -8.49
C ILE A 84 -3.64 -2.20 -9.05
N ILE A 85 -2.56 -2.97 -9.18
CA ILE A 85 -1.37 -2.57 -9.94
C ILE A 85 -1.57 -3.03 -11.38
N GLU A 86 -1.62 -2.07 -12.31
CA GLU A 86 -1.77 -2.33 -13.75
C GLU A 86 -0.42 -2.67 -14.38
N LYS A 87 0.61 -1.89 -14.03
CA LYS A 87 1.99 -2.10 -14.46
C LYS A 87 2.98 -1.25 -13.66
N ILE A 88 4.22 -1.70 -13.65
CA ILE A 88 5.36 -0.95 -13.11
C ILE A 88 6.35 -0.75 -14.25
N VAL A 89 6.78 0.50 -14.47
CA VAL A 89 7.77 0.83 -15.50
C VAL A 89 8.83 1.74 -14.91
N GLU A 90 10.05 1.66 -15.44
CA GLU A 90 11.09 2.62 -15.17
C GLU A 90 11.21 3.57 -16.37
N LEU A 91 11.03 4.86 -16.13
CA LEU A 91 11.22 5.90 -17.14
C LEU A 91 12.17 6.95 -16.58
N GLU A 92 13.32 7.15 -17.24
CA GLU A 92 14.32 8.15 -16.86
C GLU A 92 14.82 8.00 -15.41
N GLY A 93 14.98 6.75 -14.94
CA GLY A 93 15.39 6.44 -13.56
C GLY A 93 14.30 6.62 -12.51
N ILE A 94 13.07 6.91 -12.92
CA ILE A 94 11.90 7.03 -12.03
C ILE A 94 11.02 5.79 -12.21
N ILE A 95 10.77 5.09 -11.09
CA ILE A 95 9.78 4.01 -11.05
C ILE A 95 8.38 4.62 -11.04
N LYS A 96 7.59 4.32 -12.07
CA LYS A 96 6.18 4.67 -12.16
C LYS A 96 5.32 3.43 -11.99
N VAL A 97 4.42 3.50 -11.01
CA VAL A 97 3.43 2.46 -10.73
C VAL A 97 2.06 2.96 -11.18
N TYR A 98 1.48 2.29 -12.17
CA TYR A 98 0.13 2.59 -12.64
C TYR A 98 -0.86 1.79 -11.84
N THR A 99 -1.85 2.46 -11.25
CA THR A 99 -2.84 1.82 -10.37
C THR A 99 -4.26 2.17 -10.77
N SER A 100 -5.19 1.28 -10.46
CA SER A 100 -6.63 1.48 -10.61
C SER A 100 -7.36 1.03 -9.33
N GLU A 101 -8.65 1.37 -9.25
CA GLU A 101 -9.51 1.08 -8.09
C GLU A 101 -8.85 1.43 -6.74
N THR A 102 -8.15 2.58 -6.70
CA THR A 102 -7.45 3.06 -5.52
C THR A 102 -8.41 3.45 -4.41
N LEU A 103 -7.93 3.42 -3.17
CA LEU A 103 -8.63 4.03 -2.04
C LEU A 103 -8.63 5.56 -2.22
N CYS A 104 -9.79 6.18 -2.13
CA CYS A 104 -9.95 7.63 -2.19
C CYS A 104 -10.85 8.12 -1.05
N SER A 105 -10.41 9.15 -0.34
CA SER A 105 -11.21 9.87 0.66
C SER A 105 -11.80 11.18 0.10
N ALA A 106 -11.69 11.43 -1.21
CA ALA A 106 -12.20 12.66 -1.81
C ALA A 106 -13.72 12.67 -1.77
N GLY A 107 -14.30 13.75 -1.24
CA GLY A 107 -15.74 13.89 -1.09
C GLY A 107 -16.33 13.22 0.14
N GLU A 108 -15.52 12.69 1.07
CA GLU A 108 -16.02 12.39 2.41
C GLU A 108 -16.43 13.68 3.14
N PRO A 109 -17.59 13.70 3.81
CA PRO A 109 -18.02 14.81 4.65
C PRO A 109 -17.15 15.02 5.90
#